data_AF-A0A940PZA6-F1
#
_entry.id   AF-A0A940PZA6-F1
#
_cell.length_a   1.000
_cell.length_b   1.000
_cell.length_c   1.000
_cell.angle_alpha   90.00
_cell.angle_beta   90.00
_cell.angle_gamma   90.00
#
_symmetry.space_group_name_H-M   'P 1'
#
loop_
_entity.id
_entity.type
_entity.pdbx_description
1 polymer ?
#
loop_
_entity_poly.entity_id
_entity_poly.type
_entity_poly.pdbx_seq_one_letter_code
_entity_poly.pdbx_strand_id
1 'polypeptide(L)'
;MDSTIIRKPASFRLRVDLLEGLKRNAARENRTLNNYVESVLLNIVYNEPNDVTKAAIEEAMSGKNQNKLYTDVDEMMNDILSEE
;
A
#
# COMPACT_ATOMS: atom_id res chain seq x y z
N MET A 1 24.35 0.72 6.64
CA MET A 1 24.52 -0.55 5.90
C MET A 1 24.19 -0.25 4.45
N ASP A 2 25.22 -0.22 3.59
CA ASP A 2 25.09 -0.02 2.14
C ASP A 2 24.29 -1.17 1.52
N SER A 3 22.99 -0.94 1.32
CA SER A 3 22.17 -1.77 0.43
C SER A 3 22.12 -1.08 -0.93
N THR A 4 23.21 -1.17 -1.69
CA THR A 4 23.20 -0.72 -3.07
C THR A 4 22.21 -1.60 -3.83
N ILE A 5 21.00 -1.07 -4.08
CA ILE A 5 19.96 -1.78 -4.83
C ILE A 5 20.49 -2.04 -6.25
N ILE A 6 20.74 -3.31 -6.55
CA ILE A 6 21.20 -3.75 -7.87
C ILE A 6 20.01 -3.68 -8.83
N ARG A 7 20.05 -2.75 -9.78
CA ARG A 7 19.03 -2.60 -10.82
C ARG A 7 19.47 -3.28 -12.11
N LYS A 8 18.59 -4.09 -12.70
CA LYS A 8 18.80 -4.68 -14.03
C LYS A 8 17.84 -4.03 -15.03
N PRO A 9 18.31 -3.67 -16.24
CA PRO A 9 17.44 -3.10 -17.26
C PRO A 9 16.43 -4.15 -17.74
N ALA A 10 15.16 -3.76 -17.81
CA ALA A 10 14.07 -4.56 -18.39
C ALA A 10 13.33 -3.71 -19.43
N SER A 11 12.96 -4.32 -20.56
CA SER A 11 12.23 -3.64 -21.64
C SER A 11 10.81 -4.18 -21.73
N PHE A 12 9.82 -3.30 -21.61
CA PHE A 12 8.41 -3.62 -21.72
C PHE A 12 7.81 -2.89 -22.93
N ARG A 13 6.93 -3.58 -23.67
CA ARG A 13 6.05 -2.91 -24.63
C ARG A 13 4.74 -2.59 -23.94
N LEU A 14 4.48 -1.30 -23.75
CA LEU A 14 3.25 -0.79 -23.16
C LEU A 14 2.37 -0.20 -24.26
N ARG A 15 1.06 -0.21 -24.03
CA ARG A 15 0.12 0.55 -24.87
C ARG A 15 0.45 2.04 -24.78
N VAL A 16 0.20 2.77 -25.87
CA VAL A 16 0.57 4.19 -26.00
C VAL A 16 -0.18 5.05 -24.97
N ASP A 17 -1.48 4.80 -24.80
CA ASP A 17 -2.34 5.47 -23.82
C ASP A 17 -1.82 5.30 -22.38
N LEU A 18 -1.39 4.09 -22.03
CA LEU A 18 -0.82 3.79 -20.73
C LEU A 18 0.51 4.54 -20.52
N LEU A 19 1.39 4.56 -21.53
CA LEU A 19 2.66 5.26 -21.43
C LEU A 19 2.47 6.77 -21.21
N GLU A 20 1.49 7.38 -21.87
CA GLU A 20 1.15 8.79 -21.67
C GLU A 20 0.61 9.07 -20.26
N GLY A 21 -0.28 8.20 -19.76
CA GLY A 21 -0.78 8.29 -18.38
C GLY A 21 0.33 8.19 -17.34
N LEU A 22 1.24 7.22 -17.50
CA LEU A 22 2.39 7.04 -16.61
C LEU A 22 3.33 8.27 -16.63
N LYS A 23 3.58 8.86 -17.80
CA LYS A 23 4.39 10.09 -17.92
C LYS A 23 3.76 11.27 -17.19
N ARG A 24 2.44 11.46 -17.33
CA ARG A 24 1.71 12.55 -16.66
C ARG A 24 1.78 12.40 -15.14
N ASN A 25 1.61 11.18 -14.64
CA ASN A 25 1.68 10.90 -13.21
C ASN A 25 3.11 11.05 -12.65
N ALA A 26 4.12 10.57 -13.39
CA ALA A 26 5.52 10.75 -13.02
C ALA A 26 5.89 12.24 -12.93
N ALA A 27 5.44 13.06 -13.88
CA ALA A 27 5.64 14.51 -13.86
C ALA A 27 4.95 15.18 -12.67
N ARG A 28 3.70 14.78 -12.35
CA ARG A 28 2.94 15.28 -11.20
C ARG A 28 3.65 14.99 -9.87
N GLU A 29 4.38 13.88 -9.78
CA GLU A 29 5.12 13.48 -8.58
C GLU A 29 6.59 13.95 -8.59
N ASN A 30 7.02 14.73 -9.58
CA ASN A 30 8.42 15.16 -9.77
C ASN A 30 9.41 13.98 -9.80
N ARG A 31 9.00 12.86 -10.42
CA ARG A 31 9.78 11.62 -10.52
C ARG A 31 10.10 11.30 -11.97
N THR A 32 11.22 10.61 -12.20
CA THR A 32 11.50 10.02 -13.51
C THR A 32 10.48 8.92 -13.82
N LEU A 33 10.19 8.69 -15.09
CA LEU A 33 9.26 7.63 -15.50
C LEU A 33 9.69 6.26 -14.95
N ASN A 34 10.99 5.95 -14.98
CA ASN A 34 11.52 4.70 -14.46
C ASN A 34 11.27 4.56 -12.95
N ASN A 35 11.55 5.60 -12.16
CA ASN A 35 11.33 5.55 -10.71
C ASN A 35 9.84 5.43 -10.36
N TYR A 36 8.99 6.11 -11.13
CA TYR A 36 7.54 6.03 -10.96
C TYR A 36 7.03 4.63 -11.27
N VAL A 37 7.43 4.05 -12.41
CA VAL A 37 7.04 2.69 -12.81
C VAL A 37 7.57 1.67 -11.81
N GLU A 38 8.83 1.79 -11.35
CA GLU A 38 9.40 0.91 -10.32
C GLU A 38 8.56 0.97 -9.04
N SER A 39 8.17 2.16 -8.56
CA SER A 39 7.35 2.31 -7.36
C SER A 39 5.96 1.68 -7.49
N VAL A 40 5.32 1.85 -8.66
CA VAL A 40 4.00 1.25 -8.94
C VAL A 40 4.10 -0.27 -8.98
N LEU A 41 5.12 -0.82 -9.65
CA LEU A 41 5.36 -2.26 -9.68
C LEU A 41 5.71 -2.79 -8.30
N LEU A 42 6.50 -2.07 -7.51
CA LEU A 42 6.84 -2.44 -6.15
C LEU A 42 5.60 -2.52 -5.28
N ASN A 43 4.71 -1.54 -5.39
CA ASN A 43 3.43 -1.55 -4.70
C ASN A 43 2.62 -2.77 -5.12
N ILE A 44 2.46 -3.06 -6.42
CA ILE A 44 1.66 -4.21 -6.85
C ILE A 44 2.26 -5.55 -6.39
N VAL A 45 3.59 -5.71 -6.46
CA VAL A 45 4.27 -6.99 -6.17
C VAL A 45 4.44 -7.23 -4.68
N TYR A 46 4.68 -6.17 -3.89
CA TYR A 46 5.02 -6.28 -2.48
C TYR A 46 3.95 -5.72 -1.53
N ASN A 47 2.82 -5.22 -2.03
CA ASN A 47 1.66 -4.85 -1.19
C ASN A 47 0.84 -6.09 -0.82
N GLU A 48 1.53 -7.14 -0.38
CA GLU A 48 0.89 -8.24 0.33
C GLU A 48 0.92 -7.90 1.82
N PRO A 49 -0.23 -7.88 2.52
CA PRO A 49 -0.23 -7.66 3.95
C PRO A 49 0.68 -8.69 4.63
N ASN A 50 1.49 -8.26 5.61
CA ASN A 50 2.35 -9.17 6.35
C ASN A 50 1.50 -10.21 7.12
N ASP A 51 2.12 -11.28 7.62
CA ASP A 51 1.39 -12.37 8.28
C ASP A 51 0.53 -11.90 9.47
N VAL A 52 1.00 -10.88 10.20
CA VAL A 52 0.25 -10.28 11.32
C VAL A 52 -1.00 -9.55 10.81
N THR A 53 -0.86 -8.75 9.75
CA THR A 53 -2.00 -8.04 9.13
C THR A 53 -3.00 -9.02 8.52
N LYS A 54 -2.53 -10.09 7.86
CA LYS A 54 -3.41 -11.15 7.33
C LYS A 54 -4.19 -11.84 8.45
N ALA A 55 -3.52 -12.22 9.54
CA ALA A 55 -4.17 -12.85 10.69
C ALA A 55 -5.22 -11.93 11.32
N ALA A 56 -4.92 -10.63 11.49
CA ALA A 56 -5.88 -9.67 12.02
C ALA A 56 -7.11 -9.48 11.10
N ILE A 57 -6.90 -9.46 9.78
CA ILE A 57 -8.00 -9.41 8.80
C ILE A 57 -8.86 -10.69 8.88
N GLU A 58 -8.24 -11.87 8.93
CA GLU A 58 -8.96 -13.14 9.04
C GLU A 58 -9.75 -13.23 10.36
N GLU A 59 -9.16 -12.80 11.47
CA GLU A 59 -9.83 -12.74 12.77
C GLU A 59 -11.05 -11.83 12.73
N ALA A 60 -10.90 -10.59 12.23
CA ALA A 60 -12.00 -9.65 12.07
C ALA A 60 -13.12 -10.18 11.15
N MET A 61 -12.75 -10.81 10.03
CA MET A 61 -13.71 -11.38 9.06
C MET A 61 -14.41 -12.65 9.56
N SER A 62 -13.75 -13.43 10.43
CA SER A 62 -14.32 -14.68 10.97
C SER A 62 -15.48 -14.44 11.95
N GLY A 63 -15.71 -13.19 12.36
CA GLY A 63 -16.73 -12.83 13.35
C GLY A 63 -16.47 -13.39 14.75
N LYS A 64 -15.31 -14.03 14.98
CA LYS A 64 -14.86 -14.52 16.29
C LYS A 64 -14.22 -13.44 17.14
N ASN A 65 -13.97 -12.28 16.54
CA ASN A 65 -13.37 -11.15 17.21
C ASN A 65 -14.37 -10.61 18.25
N GLN A 66 -14.04 -10.76 19.54
CA GLN A 66 -14.91 -10.36 20.67
C GLN A 66 -14.85 -8.85 20.94
N ASN A 67 -14.28 -8.08 20.00
CA ASN A 67 -14.10 -6.65 20.18
C ASN A 67 -15.43 -5.93 20.37
N LYS A 68 -15.39 -4.90 21.21
CA LYS A 68 -16.51 -4.02 21.50
C LYS A 68 -17.01 -3.41 20.19
N LEU A 69 -18.31 -3.58 19.93
CA LEU A 69 -18.98 -2.91 18.82
C LEU A 69 -19.39 -1.52 19.29
N TYR A 70 -18.89 -0.49 18.63
CA TYR A 70 -19.28 0.88 18.89
C TYR A 70 -20.46 1.26 18.00
N THR A 71 -21.45 1.90 18.60
CA THR A 71 -22.62 2.44 17.87
C THR A 71 -22.52 3.96 17.68
N ASP A 72 -21.60 4.60 18.39
CA ASP A 72 -21.36 6.02 18.41
C ASP A 72 -19.86 6.31 18.23
N VAL A 73 -19.54 7.34 17.43
CA VAL A 73 -18.16 7.69 17.09
C VAL A 73 -17.44 8.32 18.27
N ASP A 74 -18.14 9.11 19.10
CA ASP A 74 -17.54 9.76 20.27
C ASP A 74 -17.21 8.72 21.34
N GLU A 75 -18.05 7.70 21.52
CA GLU A 75 -17.74 6.55 22.38
C GLU A 75 -16.48 5.82 21.91
N MET A 76 -16.36 5.51 20.61
CA MET A 76 -15.19 4.84 20.04
C MET A 76 -13.91 5.66 20.24
N MET A 77 -13.96 6.96 19.97
CA MET A 77 -12.81 7.84 20.07
C MET A 77 -12.36 8.01 21.53
N ASN A 78 -13.30 8.14 22.47
CA ASN A 78 -12.96 8.21 23.88
C ASN A 78 -12.28 6.93 24.37
N ASP A 79 -12.74 5.76 23.94
CA ASP A 79 -12.13 4.47 24.31
C ASP A 79 -10.68 4.39 23.80
N ILE A 80 -10.48 4.63 22.50
CA ILE A 80 -9.15 4.58 21.85
C ILE A 80 -8.16 5.60 22.47
N LEU A 81 -8.64 6.80 22.78
CA LEU A 81 -7.81 7.87 23.34
C LEU A 81 -7.61 7.77 24.85
N SER A 82 -8.38 6.91 25.53
CA SER A 82 -8.25 6.67 26.98
C SER A 82 -7.32 5.51 27.34
N GLU A 83 -6.89 4.71 26.36
CA GLU A 83 -5.96 3.59 26.54
C GLU A 83 -4.46 3.99 26.47
N GLU A 84 -4.12 5.26 26.72
CA GLU A 84 -2.72 5.71 26.97
C GLU A 84 -2.30 5.61 28.45
#